data_AF-A0A7D9LXL0-F1
#
_entry.id   AF-A0A7D9LXL0-F1
#
_cell.length_a   1.000
_cell.length_b   1.000
_cell.length_c   1.000
_cell.angle_alpha   90.00
_cell.angle_beta   90.00
_cell.angle_gamma   90.00
#
_symmetry.space_group_name_H-M   'P 1'
#
loop_
_entity.id
_entity.type
_entity.pdbx_description
1 polymer ?
#
loop_
_entity_poly.entity_id
_entity_poly.type
_entity_poly.pdbx_seq_one_letter_code
_entity_poly.pdbx_strand_id
1 'polypeptide(L)'
;NPEIVSSYFDAIFSFPASPVYIRTVSELLAFCSKIKDFEKLEKHKKNIIDLYVNTIFLGKIKQKTCYLKASSTLLRQITHEEFKEKILPAVQKSLLRNPELVIE
;
A
#
# COMPACT_ATOMS: atom_id res chain seq x y z
N ASN A 1 18.36 -2.70 11.90
CA ASN A 1 18.93 -3.96 11.39
C ASN A 1 18.22 -4.33 10.09
N PRO A 2 18.86 -4.18 8.91
CA PRO A 2 18.22 -4.37 7.59
C PRO A 2 17.63 -5.77 7.36
N GLU A 3 18.13 -6.80 8.04
CA GLU A 3 17.63 -8.18 7.87
C GLU A 3 16.23 -8.38 8.46
N ILE A 4 15.90 -7.68 9.56
CA ILE A 4 14.61 -7.82 10.24
C ILE A 4 13.47 -7.25 9.38
N VAL A 5 13.76 -6.37 8.43
CA VAL A 5 12.75 -5.73 7.57
C VAL A 5 11.96 -6.76 6.75
N SER A 6 12.62 -7.79 6.21
CA SER A 6 11.91 -8.88 5.51
C SER A 6 10.98 -9.61 6.47
N SER A 7 11.44 -9.94 7.68
CA SER A 7 10.62 -10.61 8.68
C SER A 7 9.38 -9.79 9.06
N TYR A 8 9.48 -8.46 9.12
CA TYR A 8 8.32 -7.60 9.34
C TYR A 8 7.34 -7.65 8.17
N PHE A 9 7.81 -7.59 6.93
CA PHE A 9 6.93 -7.73 5.76
C PHE A 9 6.25 -9.10 5.73
N ASP A 10 7.02 -10.16 5.89
CA ASP A 10 6.52 -11.54 5.92
C ASP A 10 5.47 -11.73 7.03
N ALA A 11 5.73 -11.19 8.23
CA ALA A 11 4.77 -11.21 9.33
C ALA A 11 3.49 -10.42 8.98
N ILE A 12 3.61 -9.17 8.53
CA ILE A 12 2.45 -8.32 8.18
C ILE A 12 1.57 -9.00 7.12
N PHE A 13 2.18 -9.58 6.08
CA PHE A 13 1.45 -10.22 4.98
C PHE A 13 0.93 -11.63 5.33
N SER A 14 1.33 -12.21 6.46
CA SER A 14 0.70 -13.43 6.97
C SER A 14 -0.67 -13.18 7.62
N PHE A 15 -0.97 -11.92 7.97
CA PHE A 15 -2.28 -11.52 8.51
C PHE A 15 -3.24 -11.04 7.42
N PRO A 16 -4.57 -11.08 7.67
CA PRO A 16 -5.55 -10.49 6.76
C PRO A 16 -5.29 -8.99 6.50
N ALA A 17 -5.56 -8.54 5.27
CA ALA A 17 -5.37 -7.16 4.86
C ALA A 17 -6.14 -6.18 5.79
N SER A 18 -5.42 -5.20 6.34
CA SER A 18 -5.97 -4.21 7.27
C SER A 18 -5.36 -2.82 7.02
N PRO A 19 -6.16 -1.74 7.06
CA PRO A 19 -5.66 -0.37 6.92
C PRO A 19 -4.62 0.01 7.98
N VAL A 20 -4.66 -0.64 9.15
CA VAL A 20 -3.70 -0.40 10.25
C VAL A 20 -2.27 -0.66 9.80
N TYR A 21 -2.06 -1.63 8.90
CA TYR A 21 -0.73 -1.99 8.41
C TYR A 21 -0.17 -1.00 7.39
N ILE A 22 -0.99 -0.12 6.78
CA ILE A 22 -0.52 0.85 5.78
C ILE A 22 0.57 1.74 6.35
N ARG A 23 0.40 2.22 7.59
CA ARG A 23 1.39 3.09 8.22
C ARG A 23 2.73 2.38 8.42
N THR A 24 2.69 1.17 8.96
CA THR A 24 3.91 0.37 9.22
C THR A 24 4.62 0.02 7.92
N VAL A 25 3.88 -0.43 6.91
CA VAL A 25 4.43 -0.73 5.57
C VAL A 25 5.06 0.51 4.95
N SER A 26 4.40 1.66 5.05
CA SER A 26 4.92 2.92 4.50
C SER A 26 6.22 3.38 5.18
N GLU A 27 6.37 3.13 6.49
CA GLU A 27 7.62 3.43 7.21
C GLU A 27 8.74 2.45 6.82
N LEU A 28 8.43 1.15 6.69
CA LEU A 28 9.40 0.15 6.22
C LEU A 28 9.88 0.47 4.80
N LEU A 29 8.97 0.91 3.92
CA LEU A 29 9.30 1.41 2.58
C LEU A 29 10.21 2.63 2.62
N ALA A 30 9.93 3.60 3.49
CA ALA A 30 10.78 4.78 3.67
C ALA A 30 12.17 4.38 4.17
N PHE A 31 12.24 3.42 5.08
CA PHE A 31 13.49 2.88 5.59
C PHE A 31 14.29 2.17 4.49
N CYS A 32 13.69 1.24 3.74
CA CYS A 32 14.32 0.58 2.58
C CYS A 32 14.85 1.59 1.56
N SER A 33 14.07 2.63 1.27
CA SER A 33 14.48 3.71 0.35
C SER A 33 15.70 4.48 0.87
N LYS A 34 15.77 4.75 2.18
CA LYS A 34 16.91 5.43 2.82
C LYS A 34 18.19 4.59 2.77
N ILE A 35 18.08 3.28 2.99
CA ILE A 35 19.22 2.36 2.95
C ILE A 35 19.54 1.84 1.54
N LYS A 36 18.77 2.27 0.52
CA LYS A 36 18.89 1.84 -0.90
C LYS A 36 18.78 0.33 -1.10
N ASP A 37 17.98 -0.34 -0.27
CA ASP A 37 17.73 -1.78 -0.34
C ASP A 37 16.48 -2.03 -1.22
N PHE A 38 16.69 -1.93 -2.54
CA PHE A 38 15.62 -2.04 -3.54
C PHE A 38 15.18 -3.48 -3.81
N GLU A 39 16.02 -4.47 -3.48
CA GLU A 39 15.70 -5.88 -3.69
C GLU A 39 14.54 -6.33 -2.79
N LYS A 40 14.59 -5.98 -1.51
CA LYS A 40 13.50 -6.27 -0.56
C LYS A 40 12.22 -5.52 -0.90
N LEU A 41 12.36 -4.29 -1.39
CA LEU A 41 11.23 -3.50 -1.85
C LEU A 41 10.49 -4.23 -2.97
N GLU A 42 11.22 -4.64 -4.01
CA GLU A 42 10.64 -5.26 -5.19
C GLU A 42 9.99 -6.61 -4.85
N LYS A 43 10.63 -7.42 -3.99
CA LYS A 43 10.08 -8.70 -3.50
C LYS A 43 8.68 -8.58 -2.91
N HIS A 44 8.42 -7.51 -2.14
CA HIS A 44 7.15 -7.33 -1.43
C HIS A 44 6.18 -6.37 -2.13
N LYS A 45 6.61 -5.72 -3.22
CA LYS A 45 5.89 -4.61 -3.86
C LYS A 45 4.48 -4.98 -4.30
N LYS A 46 4.30 -6.17 -4.88
CA LYS A 46 2.99 -6.67 -5.27
C LYS A 46 2.03 -6.78 -4.08
N ASN A 47 2.49 -7.37 -2.97
CA ASN A 47 1.68 -7.52 -1.76
C ASN A 47 1.34 -6.17 -1.12
N ILE A 48 2.27 -5.21 -1.20
CA ILE A 48 2.08 -3.83 -0.75
C ILE A 48 0.99 -3.12 -1.55
N ILE A 49 1.04 -3.22 -2.89
CA ILE A 49 0.04 -2.64 -3.79
C ILE A 49 -1.33 -3.31 -3.55
N ASP A 50 -1.36 -4.63 -3.43
CA ASP A 50 -2.60 -5.36 -3.16
C ASP A 50 -3.19 -4.98 -1.79
N LEU A 51 -2.36 -4.81 -0.75
CA LEU A 51 -2.80 -4.29 0.55
C LEU A 51 -3.44 -2.90 0.39
N TYR A 52 -2.79 -1.99 -0.33
CA TYR A 52 -3.30 -0.63 -0.55
C TYR A 52 -4.64 -0.64 -1.29
N VAL A 53 -4.72 -1.38 -2.40
CA VAL A 53 -5.96 -1.47 -3.21
C VAL A 53 -7.11 -2.07 -2.41
N ASN A 54 -6.87 -3.16 -1.69
CA ASN A 54 -7.90 -3.86 -0.93
C ASN A 54 -8.43 -3.03 0.25
N THR A 55 -7.56 -2.23 0.87
CA THR A 55 -7.91 -1.46 2.07
C THR A 55 -8.49 -0.09 1.74
N ILE A 56 -7.93 0.62 0.76
CA ILE A 56 -8.33 1.98 0.39
C ILE A 56 -9.51 1.99 -0.58
N PHE A 57 -9.44 1.28 -1.70
CA PHE A 57 -10.45 1.38 -2.76
C PHE A 57 -11.54 0.33 -2.66
N LEU A 58 -11.19 -0.91 -2.31
CA LEU A 58 -12.18 -2.00 -2.21
C LEU A 58 -12.85 -2.05 -0.83
N GLY A 59 -12.28 -1.36 0.15
CA GLY A 59 -12.82 -1.20 1.49
C GLY A 59 -14.26 -0.68 1.50
N LYS A 60 -15.06 -1.15 2.47
CA LYS A 60 -16.48 -0.76 2.61
C LYS A 60 -16.66 0.53 3.43
N ILE A 61 -15.58 1.03 4.02
CA ILE A 61 -15.60 2.13 5.00
C ILE A 61 -14.60 3.19 4.55
N LYS A 62 -14.97 4.46 4.75
CA LYS A 62 -14.10 5.60 4.51
C LYS A 62 -12.84 5.48 5.36
N GLN A 63 -11.68 5.56 4.72
CA GLN A 63 -10.41 5.40 5.41
C GLN A 63 -10.00 6.71 6.09
N LYS A 64 -9.38 6.57 7.26
CA LYS A 64 -8.88 7.73 7.99
C LYS A 64 -7.78 8.43 7.19
N THR A 65 -7.80 9.76 7.18
CA THR A 65 -6.81 10.60 6.48
C THR A 65 -5.37 10.31 6.92
N CYS A 66 -5.16 9.83 8.15
CA CYS A 66 -3.83 9.42 8.62
C CYS A 66 -3.24 8.25 7.82
N TYR A 67 -4.07 7.30 7.36
CA TYR A 67 -3.61 6.18 6.53
C TYR A 67 -3.29 6.64 5.11
N LEU A 68 -4.11 7.54 4.54
CA LEU A 68 -3.88 8.13 3.21
C LEU A 68 -2.60 8.97 3.16
N LYS A 69 -2.35 9.78 4.21
CA LYS A 69 -1.09 10.55 4.34
C LYS A 69 0.11 9.62 4.45
N ALA A 70 -0.01 8.53 5.22
CA ALA A 70 1.06 7.56 5.38
C ALA A 70 1.40 6.85 4.06
N SER A 71 0.40 6.52 3.23
CA SER A 71 0.62 5.85 1.94
C SER A 71 1.34 6.70 0.88
N SER A 72 1.65 7.97 1.16
CA SER A 72 2.41 8.82 0.22
C SER A 72 3.76 8.21 -0.20
N THR A 73 4.50 7.61 0.74
CA THR A 73 5.75 6.91 0.45
C THR A 73 5.52 5.72 -0.47
N LEU A 74 4.45 4.97 -0.23
CA LEU A 74 4.06 3.80 -1.03
C LEU A 74 3.76 4.23 -2.46
N LEU A 75 2.87 5.22 -2.63
CA LEU A 75 2.45 5.73 -3.93
C LEU A 75 3.63 6.26 -4.76
N ARG A 76 4.66 6.83 -4.10
CA ARG A 76 5.85 7.34 -4.78
C ARG A 76 6.71 6.24 -5.42
N GLN A 77 6.58 5.00 -4.97
CA GLN A 77 7.36 3.85 -5.49
C GLN A 77 6.62 3.09 -6.61
N ILE A 78 5.41 3.52 -6.97
CA ILE A 78 4.58 2.84 -7.97
C ILE A 78 5.00 3.26 -9.37
N THR A 79 5.20 2.28 -10.25
CA THR A 79 5.50 2.53 -11.66
C THR A 79 4.24 2.85 -12.45
N HIS A 80 4.42 3.41 -13.66
CA HIS A 80 3.29 3.69 -14.53
C HIS A 80 2.47 2.44 -14.88
N GLU A 81 3.14 1.31 -15.13
CA GLU A 81 2.49 0.04 -15.46
C GLU A 81 1.69 -0.49 -14.27
N GLU A 82 2.28 -0.53 -13.08
CA GLU A 82 1.59 -0.96 -11.85
C GLU A 82 0.36 -0.11 -11.55
N PHE A 83 0.47 1.22 -11.74
CA PHE A 83 -0.67 2.11 -11.58
C PHE A 83 -1.78 1.75 -12.57
N LYS A 84 -1.44 1.62 -13.86
CA LYS A 84 -2.40 1.35 -14.93
C LYS A 84 -3.10 0.00 -14.75
N GLU A 85 -2.37 -1.02 -14.30
CA GLU A 85 -2.90 -2.39 -14.19
C GLU A 85 -3.64 -2.67 -12.88
N LYS A 86 -3.23 -2.04 -11.77
CA LYS A 86 -3.76 -2.38 -10.43
C LYS A 86 -4.58 -1.27 -9.81
N ILE A 87 -4.08 -0.04 -9.85
CA ILE A 87 -4.70 1.08 -9.14
C ILE A 87 -5.84 1.68 -9.95
N LEU A 88 -5.61 2.00 -11.22
CA LEU A 88 -6.61 2.64 -12.06
C LEU A 88 -7.92 1.83 -12.13
N PRO A 89 -7.90 0.49 -12.36
CA PRO A 89 -9.13 -0.30 -12.36
C PRO A 89 -9.81 -0.33 -10.99
N ALA A 90 -9.05 -0.34 -9.90
CA ALA A 90 -9.59 -0.31 -8.55
C ALA A 90 -10.27 1.02 -8.23
N VAL A 91 -9.66 2.14 -8.61
CA VAL A 91 -10.25 3.49 -8.49
C VAL A 91 -11.56 3.54 -9.27
N GLN A 92 -11.54 3.19 -10.55
CA GLN A 92 -12.73 3.20 -11.41
C GLN A 92 -13.86 2.33 -10.81
N LYS A 93 -13.53 1.12 -10.34
CA LYS A 93 -14.50 0.23 -9.70
C LYS A 93 -15.06 0.79 -8.39
N SER A 94 -14.21 1.43 -7.58
CA SER A 94 -14.64 2.03 -6.31
C SER A 94 -15.56 3.23 -6.53
N LEU A 95 -15.26 4.07 -7.52
CA LEU A 95 -16.09 5.21 -7.92
C LEU A 95 -17.47 4.79 -8.42
N LEU A 96 -17.55 3.69 -9.17
CA LEU A 96 -18.83 3.14 -9.62
C LEU A 96 -19.67 2.55 -8.47
N ARG A 97 -19.04 2.11 -7.37
CA ARG A 97 -19.74 1.48 -6.24
C ARG A 97 -20.21 2.51 -5.21
N ASN A 98 -19.34 3.44 -4.82
CA ASN A 98 -19.65 4.49 -3.86
C ASN A 98 -18.60 5.62 -3.97
N PRO A 99 -18.88 6.69 -4.75
CA PRO A 99 -17.91 7.74 -5.02
C PRO A 99 -17.54 8.58 -3.79
N GLU A 100 -18.44 8.69 -2.80
CA GLU A 100 -18.20 9.45 -1.55
C GLU A 100 -17.08 8.86 -0.67
N LEU A 101 -16.78 7.56 -0.87
CA LEU A 101 -15.68 6.90 -0.16
C LEU A 101 -14.31 7.22 -0.77
N VAL A 102 -14.27 7.77 -1.99
CA VAL A 102 -13.07 7.89 -2.83
C VAL A 102 -12.72 9.35 -3.15
N ILE A 103 -13.74 10.21 -3.34
CA ILE A 103 -13.58 11.61 -3.73
C ILE A 103 -13.89 12.49 -2.50
N GLU A 104 -12.89 12.76 -1.68
CA GLU A 104 -12.85 13.93 -0.76
C GLU A 104 -11.42 14.20 -0.25
#